data_AF-A0A257K438-F1
#
_entry.id   AF-A0A257K438-F1
#
_cell.length_a   1.000
_cell.length_b   1.000
_cell.length_c   1.000
_cell.angle_alpha   90.00
_cell.angle_beta   90.00
_cell.angle_gamma   90.00
#
_symmetry.space_group_name_H-M   'P 1'
#
loop_
_entity.id
_entity.type
_entity.pdbx_description
1 polymer ?
#
loop_
_entity_poly.entity_id
_entity_poly.type
_entity_poly.pdbx_seq_one_letter_code
_entity_poly.pdbx_strand_id
1 'polypeptide(L)'
;MSSREYSVPKAATDVKPPDVICHMRELVSLLMFLYSLNSFSQDLIDVALRNKSVLILNEAYIIPNSQINYLELDSIDKSIIEEFKLQANEQKASNWNESDFKDRILIKNKERINVDKVLTLSPNLTDRQKKDLRKAIKIYNSTDDEWRTFPLQISKPLYSKQRDYAVIGFIDGNSGGTINLFHLENGEWKSIGGTRWAY
;
A
#
# COMPACT_ATOMS: atom_id res chain seq x y z
N MET A 1 -49.67 -61.41 57.30
CA MET A 1 -48.38 -60.94 56.75
C MET A 1 -48.68 -60.32 55.39
N SER A 2 -48.65 -58.99 55.28
CA SER A 2 -48.95 -58.25 54.05
C SER A 2 -47.67 -57.60 53.56
N SER A 3 -47.18 -58.01 52.39
CA SER A 3 -46.03 -57.44 51.71
C SER A 3 -46.35 -56.02 51.24
N ARG A 4 -45.52 -55.04 51.63
CA ARG A 4 -45.52 -53.70 51.04
C ARG A 4 -44.45 -53.66 49.96
N GLU A 5 -44.87 -53.53 48.71
CA GLU A 5 -43.99 -53.22 47.59
C GLU A 5 -43.59 -51.73 47.68
N TYR A 6 -42.28 -51.47 47.71
CA TYR A 6 -41.73 -50.12 47.58
C TYR A 6 -41.50 -49.83 46.11
N SER A 7 -42.09 -48.73 45.62
CA SER A 7 -41.83 -48.20 44.29
C SER A 7 -40.59 -47.30 44.34
N VAL A 8 -39.61 -47.60 43.48
CA VAL A 8 -38.38 -46.79 43.32
C VAL A 8 -38.69 -45.63 42.38
N PRO A 9 -38.37 -44.37 42.74
CA PRO A 9 -38.56 -43.25 41.83
C PRO A 9 -37.52 -43.30 40.70
N LYS A 10 -38.00 -43.21 39.45
CA LYS A 10 -37.17 -43.03 38.25
C LYS A 10 -36.44 -41.68 38.34
N ALA A 11 -35.12 -41.70 38.32
CA ALA A 11 -34.31 -40.51 38.19
C ALA A 11 -34.60 -39.82 36.84
N ALA A 12 -35.03 -38.56 36.89
CA ALA A 12 -35.17 -37.71 35.72
C ALA A 12 -33.79 -37.19 35.31
N THR A 13 -33.15 -37.85 34.35
CA THR A 13 -32.00 -37.28 33.64
C THR A 13 -32.48 -36.84 32.26
N ASP A 14 -33.04 -35.64 32.19
CA ASP A 14 -33.26 -34.92 30.94
C ASP A 14 -32.51 -33.59 31.01
N VAL A 15 -31.18 -33.68 30.93
CA VAL A 15 -30.32 -32.51 30.75
C VAL A 15 -30.20 -32.29 29.26
N LYS A 16 -30.98 -31.33 28.76
CA LYS A 16 -30.94 -30.87 27.38
C LYS A 16 -29.50 -30.41 27.07
N PRO A 17 -28.85 -30.91 26.00
CA PRO A 17 -27.51 -30.47 25.66
C PRO A 17 -27.50 -28.95 25.39
N PRO A 18 -26.43 -28.24 25.78
CA PRO A 18 -26.33 -26.81 25.53
C PRO A 18 -26.47 -26.52 24.04
N ASP A 19 -27.18 -25.45 23.69
CA ASP A 19 -27.52 -25.05 22.32
C ASP A 19 -26.27 -24.58 21.55
N VAL A 20 -25.42 -25.53 21.12
CA VAL A 20 -24.18 -25.28 20.36
C VAL A 20 -24.43 -24.51 19.06
N ILE A 21 -25.65 -24.64 18.50
CA ILE A 21 -26.06 -23.98 17.26
C ILE A 21 -26.15 -22.45 17.41
N CYS A 22 -26.50 -21.95 18.60
CA CYS A 22 -26.64 -20.52 18.85
C CYS A 22 -25.27 -19.82 18.83
N HIS A 23 -24.29 -20.39 19.53
CA HIS A 23 -22.93 -19.84 19.62
C HIS A 23 -22.18 -19.89 18.28
N MET A 24 -22.46 -20.87 17.43
CA MET A 24 -21.82 -20.98 16.11
C MET A 24 -22.27 -19.85 15.15
N ARG A 25 -23.52 -19.41 15.23
CA ARG A 25 -24.05 -18.27 14.45
C ARG A 25 -23.45 -16.94 14.88
N GLU A 26 -23.29 -16.73 16.18
CA GLU A 26 -22.66 -15.52 16.73
C GLU A 26 -21.18 -15.42 16.28
N LEU A 27 -20.46 -16.54 16.29
CA LEU A 27 -19.06 -16.62 15.91
C LEU A 27 -18.85 -16.39 14.39
N VAL A 28 -19.73 -16.93 13.55
CA VAL A 28 -19.74 -16.66 12.10
C VAL A 28 -20.06 -15.20 11.81
N SER A 29 -21.00 -14.61 12.55
CA SER A 29 -21.36 -13.19 12.38
C SER A 29 -20.21 -12.26 12.79
N LEU A 30 -19.50 -12.59 13.87
CA LEU A 30 -18.29 -11.89 14.29
C LEU A 30 -17.17 -12.00 13.24
N LEU A 31 -16.94 -13.20 12.71
CA LEU A 31 -15.95 -13.43 11.64
C LEU A 31 -16.30 -12.62 10.38
N MET A 32 -17.56 -12.61 9.95
CA MET A 32 -18.02 -11.82 8.79
C MET A 32 -17.88 -10.32 9.03
N PHE A 33 -18.18 -9.84 10.24
CA PHE A 33 -17.98 -8.44 10.63
C PHE A 33 -16.50 -8.06 10.61
N LEU A 34 -15.62 -8.87 11.20
CA LEU A 34 -14.17 -8.67 11.17
C LEU A 34 -13.60 -8.74 9.74
N TYR A 35 -14.12 -9.62 8.89
CA TYR A 35 -13.73 -9.70 7.48
C TYR A 35 -14.16 -8.46 6.70
N SER A 36 -15.36 -7.94 6.97
CA SER A 36 -15.86 -6.71 6.36
C SER A 36 -15.03 -5.48 6.73
N LEU A 37 -14.57 -5.38 7.99
CA LEU A 37 -13.69 -4.29 8.43
C LEU A 37 -12.34 -4.29 7.72
N ASN A 38 -11.80 -5.46 7.36
CA ASN A 38 -10.56 -5.58 6.61
C ASN A 38 -10.73 -5.32 5.09
N SER A 39 -11.95 -5.45 4.56
CA SER A 39 -12.21 -5.40 3.11
C SER A 39 -12.23 -3.98 2.52
N PHE A 40 -12.20 -2.94 3.35
CA PHE A 40 -12.23 -1.54 2.92
C PHE A 40 -10.92 -0.78 3.16
N SER A 41 -9.86 -1.45 3.61
CA SER A 41 -8.56 -0.80 3.77
C SER A 41 -8.00 -0.40 2.40
N GLN A 42 -7.88 0.90 2.17
CA GLN A 42 -7.23 1.43 0.99
C GLN A 42 -5.74 1.07 1.01
N ASP A 43 -5.20 0.56 -0.10
CA ASP A 43 -3.76 0.30 -0.20
C ASP A 43 -2.97 1.61 -0.37
N LEU A 44 -1.92 1.79 0.43
CA LEU A 44 -1.11 3.01 0.45
C LEU A 44 -0.42 3.28 -0.90
N ILE A 45 0.11 2.24 -1.54
CA ILE A 45 0.81 2.37 -2.83
C ILE A 45 -0.19 2.82 -3.90
N ASP A 46 -1.40 2.25 -3.91
CA ASP A 46 -2.46 2.67 -4.83
C ASP A 46 -2.87 4.13 -4.61
N VAL A 47 -2.94 4.59 -3.35
CA VAL A 47 -3.20 6.01 -3.04
C VAL A 47 -2.10 6.88 -3.63
N ALA A 48 -0.85 6.53 -3.35
CA ALA A 48 0.30 7.34 -3.69
C ALA A 48 0.53 7.43 -5.21
N LEU A 49 0.06 6.43 -5.96
CA LEU A 49 0.22 6.34 -7.41
C LEU A 49 -0.96 6.85 -8.24
N ARG A 50 -2.08 7.27 -7.63
CA ARG A 50 -3.34 7.59 -8.34
C ARG A 50 -3.19 8.53 -9.53
N ASN A 51 -2.27 9.50 -9.46
CA ASN A 51 -2.03 10.50 -10.51
C ASN A 51 -0.58 10.48 -11.03
N LYS A 52 0.10 9.33 -10.92
CA LYS A 52 1.48 9.15 -11.35
C LYS A 52 1.57 8.34 -12.65
N SER A 53 2.77 8.30 -13.23
CA SER A 53 3.05 7.52 -14.45
C SER A 53 2.64 6.04 -14.28
N VAL A 54 2.18 5.43 -15.36
CA VAL A 54 1.88 3.99 -15.40
C VAL A 54 3.17 3.14 -15.43
N LEU A 55 4.25 3.70 -15.98
CA LEU A 55 5.56 3.03 -15.98
C LEU A 55 6.38 3.46 -14.78
N ILE A 56 6.92 2.45 -14.11
CA ILE A 56 7.73 2.57 -12.91
C ILE A 56 9.04 1.80 -13.14
N LEU A 57 10.16 2.37 -12.72
CA LEU A 57 11.43 1.67 -12.68
C LEU A 57 11.34 0.50 -11.68
N ASN A 58 11.85 -0.66 -12.08
CA ASN A 58 11.88 -1.85 -11.25
C ASN A 58 12.73 -1.67 -9.97
N GLU A 59 13.78 -0.84 -10.03
CA GLU A 59 14.65 -0.54 -8.90
C GLU A 59 13.96 0.43 -7.94
N ALA A 60 13.81 0.01 -6.68
CA ALA A 60 13.21 0.85 -5.67
C ALA A 60 14.14 2.01 -5.31
N TYR A 61 13.57 3.21 -5.20
CA TYR A 61 14.31 4.38 -4.75
C TYR A 61 14.70 4.23 -3.27
N ILE A 62 15.94 4.58 -2.93
CA ILE A 62 16.40 4.65 -1.54
C ILE A 62 16.25 6.09 -1.08
N ILE A 63 15.40 6.31 -0.08
CA ILE A 63 15.17 7.65 0.48
C ILE A 63 16.41 8.08 1.28
N PRO A 64 17.13 9.17 0.91
CA PRO A 64 18.22 9.71 1.69
C PRO A 64 17.69 10.36 2.97
N ASN A 65 18.35 10.11 4.09
CA ASN A 65 18.01 10.72 5.39
C ASN A 65 17.98 12.26 5.33
N SER A 66 18.89 12.87 4.57
CA SER A 66 18.92 14.33 4.38
C SER A 66 17.62 14.90 3.82
N GLN A 67 16.88 14.13 3.02
CA GLN A 67 15.62 14.59 2.46
C GLN A 67 14.45 14.45 3.45
N ILE A 68 14.53 13.53 4.42
CA ILE A 68 13.53 13.38 5.49
C ILE A 68 13.58 14.58 6.45
N ASN A 69 14.76 15.20 6.62
CA ASN A 69 14.92 16.40 7.46
C ASN A 69 14.02 17.57 7.05
N TYR A 70 13.62 17.65 5.78
CA TYR A 70 12.80 18.73 5.24
C TYR A 70 11.30 18.44 5.27
N LEU A 71 10.87 17.36 5.95
CA LEU A 71 9.47 17.17 6.30
C LEU A 71 9.10 18.16 7.42
N GLU A 72 9.04 19.44 7.07
CA GLU A 72 8.55 20.52 7.94
C GLU A 72 7.02 20.46 7.97
N LEU A 73 6.50 19.61 8.85
CA LEU A 73 5.06 19.54 9.12
C LEU A 73 4.86 19.91 10.59
N ASP A 74 4.38 21.12 10.82
CA ASP A 74 4.13 21.73 12.14
C ASP A 74 3.26 20.85 13.07
N SER A 75 2.57 19.86 12.52
CA SER A 75 1.62 18.99 13.20
C SER A 75 2.17 17.61 13.60
N ILE A 76 3.43 17.28 13.33
CA ILE A 76 3.95 15.91 13.47
C ILE A 76 4.95 15.82 14.60
N ASP A 77 4.80 14.79 15.42
CA ASP A 77 5.77 14.50 16.47
C ASP A 77 7.16 14.25 15.88
N LYS A 78 8.15 14.98 16.38
CA LYS A 78 9.56 14.84 15.99
C LYS A 78 10.06 13.40 16.18
N SER A 79 9.50 12.66 17.13
CA SER A 79 9.85 11.26 17.36
C SER A 79 9.58 10.37 16.13
N ILE A 80 8.50 10.65 15.39
CA ILE A 80 8.14 9.95 14.15
C ILE A 80 9.14 10.27 13.04
N ILE A 81 9.54 11.54 12.93
CA ILE A 81 10.52 11.97 11.94
C ILE A 81 11.87 11.29 12.19
N GLU A 82 12.35 11.24 13.44
CA GLU A 82 13.58 10.52 13.80
C GLU A 82 13.47 9.01 13.51
N GLU A 83 12.29 8.41 13.69
CA GLU A 83 12.07 7.01 13.33
C GLU A 83 12.29 6.78 11.82
N PHE A 84 11.73 7.63 10.97
CA PHE A 84 11.94 7.52 9.52
C PHE A 84 13.39 7.73 9.13
N LYS A 85 14.14 8.60 9.81
CA LYS A 85 15.58 8.78 9.56
C LYS A 85 16.36 7.50 9.86
N LEU A 86 16.06 6.84 10.98
CA LEU A 86 16.70 5.58 11.35
C LEU A 86 16.43 4.51 10.29
N GLN A 87 15.15 4.31 9.93
CA GLN A 87 14.78 3.36 8.88
C GLN A 87 15.43 3.70 7.54
N ALA A 88 15.54 4.99 7.21
CA ALA A 88 16.12 5.42 5.95
C ALA A 88 17.60 5.06 5.82
N ASN A 89 18.35 5.11 6.93
CA ASN A 89 19.75 4.69 6.97
C ASN A 89 19.93 3.16 6.89
N GLU A 90 18.89 2.40 7.24
CA GLU A 90 18.89 0.93 7.22
C GLU A 90 18.36 0.35 5.90
N GLN A 91 17.83 1.18 5.01
CA GLN A 91 17.34 0.76 3.70
C GLN A 91 18.43 0.06 2.91
N LYS A 92 18.03 -1.01 2.22
CA LYS A 92 18.87 -1.74 1.28
C LYS A 92 18.32 -1.59 -0.12
N ALA A 93 19.22 -1.63 -1.11
CA ALA A 93 18.84 -1.71 -2.50
C ALA A 93 17.91 -2.92 -2.71
N SER A 94 16.78 -2.69 -3.36
CA SER A 94 15.78 -3.72 -3.62
C SER A 94 15.04 -3.41 -4.91
N ASN A 95 14.35 -4.42 -5.44
CA ASN A 95 13.51 -4.30 -6.61
C ASN A 95 12.04 -4.46 -6.23
N TRP A 96 11.19 -3.89 -7.07
CA TRP A 96 9.77 -4.16 -7.11
C TRP A 96 9.46 -5.41 -7.92
N ASN A 97 8.36 -6.07 -7.54
CA ASN A 97 7.75 -7.15 -8.30
C ASN A 97 6.47 -6.66 -8.96
N GLU A 98 6.05 -7.29 -10.06
CA GLU A 98 4.80 -6.94 -10.74
C GLU A 98 3.58 -7.05 -9.80
N SER A 99 3.59 -8.02 -8.88
CA SER A 99 2.53 -8.19 -7.88
C SER A 99 2.41 -7.04 -6.89
N ASP A 100 3.44 -6.20 -6.77
CA ASP A 100 3.42 -5.04 -5.86
C ASP A 100 2.57 -3.89 -6.44
N PHE A 101 2.18 -3.96 -7.71
CA PHE A 101 1.39 -2.94 -8.38
C PHE A 101 0.28 -3.55 -9.22
N LYS A 102 -0.96 -3.12 -8.99
CA LYS A 102 -2.12 -3.70 -9.69
C LYS A 102 -2.20 -3.33 -11.18
N ASP A 103 -1.94 -2.07 -11.50
CA ASP A 103 -2.15 -1.50 -12.84
C ASP A 103 -0.92 -0.68 -13.30
N ARG A 104 0.28 -1.20 -13.05
CA ARG A 104 1.54 -0.54 -13.43
C ARG A 104 2.45 -1.50 -14.17
N ILE A 105 3.33 -0.93 -14.98
CA ILE A 105 4.29 -1.68 -15.79
C ILE A 105 5.68 -1.37 -15.24
N LEU A 106 6.39 -2.43 -14.83
CA LEU A 106 7.78 -2.31 -14.42
C LEU A 106 8.70 -2.35 -15.64
N ILE A 107 9.67 -1.45 -15.64
CA ILE A 107 10.72 -1.40 -16.67
C ILE A 107 12.09 -1.31 -16.00
N LYS A 108 13.13 -1.77 -16.70
CA LYS A 108 14.50 -1.56 -16.25
C LYS A 108 14.98 -0.17 -16.65
N ASN A 109 15.90 0.37 -15.87
CA ASN A 109 16.55 1.63 -16.24
C ASN A 109 17.27 1.50 -17.59
N LYS A 110 17.10 2.50 -18.45
CA LYS A 110 17.60 2.60 -19.82
C LYS A 110 17.10 1.49 -20.76
N GLU A 111 16.05 0.76 -20.40
CA GLU A 111 15.42 -0.22 -21.28
C GLU A 111 14.60 0.49 -22.36
N ARG A 112 14.82 0.13 -23.63
CA ARG A 112 13.97 0.65 -24.72
C ARG A 112 12.55 0.13 -24.58
N ILE A 113 11.58 1.03 -24.47
CA ILE A 113 10.17 0.71 -24.20
C ILE A 113 9.39 0.57 -25.52
N ASN A 114 8.65 -0.52 -25.69
CA ASN A 114 7.70 -0.66 -26.79
C ASN A 114 6.38 0.05 -26.45
N VAL A 115 6.09 1.18 -27.12
CA VAL A 115 4.89 1.99 -26.90
C VAL A 115 3.60 1.18 -27.08
N ASP A 116 3.50 0.40 -28.15
CA ASP A 116 2.26 -0.31 -28.49
C ASP A 116 1.96 -1.41 -27.48
N LYS A 117 2.99 -2.11 -26.99
CA LYS A 117 2.86 -3.06 -25.88
C LYS A 117 2.33 -2.37 -24.62
N VAL A 118 2.90 -1.23 -24.24
CA VAL A 118 2.45 -0.46 -23.06
C VAL A 118 0.99 -0.04 -23.18
N LEU A 119 0.61 0.53 -24.33
CA LEU A 119 -0.77 1.00 -24.54
C LEU A 119 -1.78 -0.14 -24.54
N THR A 120 -1.38 -1.34 -24.99
CA THR A 120 -2.20 -2.56 -24.94
C THR A 120 -2.43 -3.03 -23.50
N LEU A 121 -1.41 -2.94 -22.65
CA LEU A 121 -1.47 -3.28 -21.23
C LEU A 121 -2.13 -2.20 -20.36
N SER A 122 -2.47 -1.04 -20.92
CA SER A 122 -3.07 0.10 -20.20
C SER A 122 -4.38 0.56 -20.86
N PRO A 123 -5.40 -0.32 -20.96
CA PRO A 123 -6.62 -0.04 -21.73
C PRO A 123 -7.41 1.14 -21.16
N ASN A 124 -7.34 1.35 -19.85
CA ASN A 124 -8.13 2.35 -19.10
C ASN A 124 -7.63 3.79 -19.26
N LEU A 125 -6.52 4.03 -19.98
CA LEU A 125 -6.03 5.38 -20.22
C LEU A 125 -6.92 6.13 -21.23
N THR A 126 -7.21 7.40 -20.91
CA THR A 126 -7.84 8.34 -21.84
C THR A 126 -6.94 8.62 -23.05
N ASP A 127 -7.51 9.08 -24.16
CA ASP A 127 -6.74 9.41 -25.36
C ASP A 127 -5.66 10.47 -25.11
N ARG A 128 -5.95 11.44 -24.23
CA ARG A 128 -4.98 12.43 -23.77
C ARG A 128 -3.82 11.78 -23.03
N GLN A 129 -4.10 10.93 -22.05
CA GLN A 129 -3.07 10.19 -21.31
C GLN A 129 -2.24 9.29 -22.23
N LYS A 130 -2.87 8.59 -23.19
CA LYS A 130 -2.18 7.77 -24.19
C LYS A 130 -1.24 8.61 -25.06
N LYS A 131 -1.67 9.80 -25.48
CA LYS A 131 -0.84 10.74 -26.26
C LYS A 131 0.36 11.24 -25.46
N ASP A 132 0.13 11.66 -24.22
CA ASP A 132 1.19 12.15 -23.33
C ASP A 132 2.20 11.04 -23.01
N LEU A 133 1.72 9.83 -22.74
CA LEU A 133 2.54 8.65 -22.51
C LEU A 133 3.38 8.27 -23.73
N ARG A 134 2.79 8.27 -24.93
CA ARG A 134 3.52 8.03 -26.18
C ARG A 134 4.64 9.05 -26.38
N LYS A 135 4.40 10.33 -26.08
CA LYS A 135 5.41 11.38 -26.19
C LYS A 135 6.55 11.15 -25.19
N ALA A 136 6.22 10.84 -23.93
CA ALA A 136 7.20 10.56 -22.89
C ALA A 136 8.09 9.35 -23.24
N ILE A 137 7.51 8.24 -23.68
CA ILE A 137 8.27 7.05 -24.11
C ILE A 137 9.14 7.35 -25.32
N LYS A 138 8.64 8.11 -26.31
CA LYS A 138 9.45 8.48 -27.48
C LYS A 138 10.69 9.27 -27.08
N ILE A 139 10.53 10.26 -26.20
CA ILE A 139 11.65 11.05 -25.66
C ILE A 139 12.64 10.11 -24.97
N TYR A 140 12.15 9.31 -24.00
CA TYR A 140 12.97 8.35 -23.26
C TYR A 140 13.76 7.38 -24.15
N ASN A 141 13.14 6.87 -25.22
CA ASN A 141 13.80 5.96 -26.16
C ASN A 141 14.78 6.63 -27.12
N SER A 142 14.75 7.97 -27.23
CA SER A 142 15.54 8.74 -28.20
C SER A 142 16.72 9.47 -27.59
N THR A 143 16.70 9.70 -26.27
CA THR A 143 17.70 10.51 -25.56
C THR A 143 18.09 9.80 -24.28
N ASP A 144 19.39 9.62 -24.04
CA ASP A 144 19.88 8.96 -22.82
C ASP A 144 19.73 9.83 -21.56
N ASP A 145 19.56 11.16 -21.70
CA ASP A 145 19.67 12.12 -20.58
C ASP A 145 18.58 13.23 -20.54
N GLU A 146 17.56 13.24 -21.42
CA GLU A 146 16.53 14.33 -21.44
C GLU A 146 15.16 13.93 -20.87
N TRP A 147 15.14 12.98 -19.95
CA TRP A 147 13.91 12.39 -19.44
C TRP A 147 13.51 13.00 -18.10
N ARG A 148 13.00 14.24 -18.16
CA ARG A 148 12.79 15.11 -16.99
C ARG A 148 11.73 14.65 -15.97
N THR A 149 10.72 13.90 -16.40
CA THR A 149 9.56 13.56 -15.55
C THR A 149 9.11 12.12 -15.72
N PHE A 150 9.91 11.29 -16.38
CA PHE A 150 9.54 9.95 -16.81
C PHE A 150 10.81 9.13 -17.03
N PRO A 151 10.89 7.84 -16.67
CA PRO A 151 9.91 7.08 -15.90
C PRO A 151 9.87 7.49 -14.43
N LEU A 152 8.86 7.01 -13.70
CA LEU A 152 8.77 7.19 -12.26
C LEU A 152 9.69 6.18 -11.56
N GLN A 153 10.44 6.62 -10.56
CA GLN A 153 11.02 5.73 -9.54
C GLN A 153 10.29 5.95 -8.22
N ILE A 154 10.06 4.89 -7.47
CA ILE A 154 9.34 4.94 -6.18
C ILE A 154 10.08 4.12 -5.13
N SER A 155 10.13 4.64 -3.90
CA SER A 155 10.73 3.93 -2.76
C SER A 155 9.76 2.92 -2.15
N LYS A 156 10.31 1.90 -1.48
CA LYS A 156 9.49 1.11 -0.55
C LYS A 156 8.95 2.05 0.54
N PRO A 157 7.71 1.89 1.03
CA PRO A 157 7.20 2.72 2.10
C PRO A 157 7.98 2.49 3.39
N LEU A 158 8.32 3.57 4.09
CA LEU A 158 8.78 3.52 5.48
C LEU A 158 7.58 3.78 6.38
N TYR A 159 7.25 2.85 7.27
CA TYR A 159 6.09 2.96 8.15
C TYR A 159 6.53 3.35 9.56
N SER A 160 5.77 4.20 10.26
CA SER A 160 5.95 4.38 11.70
C SER A 160 5.73 3.06 12.44
N LYS A 161 6.25 2.95 13.67
CA LYS A 161 6.04 1.78 14.53
C LYS A 161 4.57 1.44 14.71
N GLN A 162 3.73 2.47 14.86
CA GLN A 162 2.29 2.35 15.04
C GLN A 162 1.55 2.12 13.71
N ARG A 163 2.24 2.24 12.56
CA ARG A 163 1.71 2.13 11.19
C ARG A 163 0.57 3.10 10.87
N ASP A 164 0.52 4.20 11.61
CA ASP A 164 -0.36 5.34 11.38
C ASP A 164 0.26 6.37 10.43
N TYR A 165 1.58 6.39 10.28
CA TYR A 165 2.28 7.24 9.32
C TYR A 165 3.11 6.41 8.35
N ALA A 166 3.28 6.94 7.13
CA ALA A 166 4.18 6.35 6.15
C ALA A 166 4.83 7.39 5.25
N VAL A 167 6.09 7.16 4.89
CA VAL A 167 6.86 8.00 3.97
C VAL A 167 7.13 7.25 2.68
N ILE A 168 6.92 7.92 1.53
CA ILE A 168 7.26 7.41 0.21
C ILE A 168 8.02 8.47 -0.58
N GLY A 169 9.19 8.11 -1.08
CA GLY A 169 9.99 8.90 -2.01
C GLY A 169 9.65 8.58 -3.46
N PHE A 170 9.65 9.60 -4.29
CA PHE A 170 9.44 9.53 -5.72
C PHE A 170 10.56 10.27 -6.44
N ILE A 171 11.05 9.71 -7.53
CA ILE A 171 11.86 10.43 -8.52
C ILE A 171 11.06 10.46 -9.82
N ASP A 172 10.85 11.67 -10.33
CA ASP A 172 10.21 11.86 -11.63
C ASP A 172 11.33 12.04 -12.67
N GLY A 173 11.71 10.95 -13.34
CA GLY A 173 12.78 10.97 -14.36
C GLY A 173 14.16 11.34 -13.80
N ASN A 174 14.82 12.36 -14.38
CA ASN A 174 16.15 12.80 -13.95
C ASN A 174 16.20 14.25 -13.41
N SER A 175 15.06 14.92 -13.20
CA SER A 175 15.05 16.34 -12.80
C SER A 175 14.83 16.58 -11.32
N GLY A 176 14.49 15.55 -10.54
CA GLY A 176 14.23 15.70 -9.11
C GLY A 176 13.21 14.70 -8.59
N GLY A 177 12.68 15.01 -7.42
CA GLY A 177 11.74 14.12 -6.76
C GLY A 177 10.97 14.76 -5.62
N THR A 178 10.13 13.94 -5.00
CA THR A 178 9.31 14.33 -3.86
C THR A 178 9.33 13.24 -2.80
N ILE A 179 9.42 13.62 -1.53
CA ILE A 179 9.10 12.74 -0.42
C ILE A 179 7.75 13.16 0.08
N ASN A 180 6.79 12.23 0.03
CA ASN A 180 5.45 12.47 0.54
C ASN A 180 5.26 11.71 1.85
N LEU A 181 4.62 12.38 2.78
CA LEU A 181 4.17 11.79 4.02
C LEU A 181 2.67 11.52 3.97
N PHE A 182 2.30 10.37 4.50
CA PHE A 182 0.95 9.87 4.57
C PHE A 182 0.57 9.59 6.02
N HIS A 183 -0.70 9.82 6.34
CA HIS A 183 -1.31 9.52 7.63
C HIS A 183 -2.56 8.67 7.42
N LEU A 184 -2.70 7.62 8.23
CA LEU A 184 -3.82 6.70 8.23
C LEU A 184 -4.90 7.22 9.19
N GLU A 185 -5.94 7.84 8.64
CA GLU A 185 -7.05 8.39 9.40
C GLU A 185 -8.32 7.60 9.12
N ASN A 186 -8.94 7.04 10.17
CA ASN A 186 -10.18 6.27 10.04
C ASN A 186 -10.11 5.13 9.01
N GLY A 187 -8.94 4.50 8.88
CA GLY A 187 -8.70 3.42 7.92
C GLY A 187 -8.37 3.87 6.49
N GLU A 188 -8.24 5.17 6.24
CA GLU A 188 -7.90 5.72 4.93
C GLU A 188 -6.54 6.45 4.96
N TRP A 189 -5.69 6.14 3.98
CA TRP A 189 -4.41 6.84 3.82
C TRP A 189 -4.61 8.18 3.12
N LYS A 190 -4.11 9.25 3.73
CA LYS A 190 -4.12 10.60 3.15
C LYS A 190 -2.71 11.15 3.08
N SER A 191 -2.38 11.81 1.98
CA SER A 191 -1.14 12.59 1.90
C SER A 191 -1.33 13.87 2.71
N ILE A 192 -0.48 14.09 3.71
CA ILE A 192 -0.54 15.23 4.62
C ILE A 192 0.55 16.27 4.35
N GLY A 193 1.40 16.03 3.36
CA GLY A 193 2.44 16.94 2.93
C GLY A 193 3.68 16.22 2.45
N GLY A 194 4.75 16.97 2.27
CA GLY A 194 5.99 16.43 1.75
C GLY A 194 7.00 17.51 1.42
N THR A 195 8.19 17.08 1.01
CA THR A 195 9.24 17.95 0.49
C THR A 195 9.53 17.62 -0.97
N ARG A 196 10.02 18.61 -1.71
CA ARG A 196 10.41 18.47 -3.11
C ARG A 196 11.86 18.90 -3.27
N TRP A 197 12.61 18.18 -4.09
CA TRP A 197 13.92 18.60 -4.55
C TRP A 197 14.01 18.56 -6.07
N ALA A 198 14.99 19.29 -6.59
CA ALA A 198 15.41 19.26 -7.99
C ALA A 198 16.93 19.09 -8.03
N TYR A 199 17.43 18.51 -9.12
CA TYR A 199 18.86 18.38 -9.41
C TYR A 199 19.35 19.52 -10.30
#